data_AF-A0A2I3GQF4-F1
#
_entry.id   AF-A0A2I3GQF4-F1
#
_cell.length_a   1.000
_cell.length_b   1.000
_cell.length_c   1.000
_cell.angle_alpha   90.00
_cell.angle_beta   90.00
_cell.angle_gamma   90.00
#
_symmetry.space_group_name_H-M   'P 1'
#
loop_
_entity.id
_entity.type
_entity.pdbx_description
1 polymer ?
#
loop_
_entity_poly.entity_id
_entity_poly.type
_entity_poly.pdbx_seq_one_letter_code
_entity_poly.pdbx_strand_id
1 'polypeptide(L)' 'MNRLFGKAKPKAPPPSLTDCIGTVDSRAESIDKKISRLDAELVKYKDQIKKMREGPAKNMVKQKALRVLKQKRM' A
#
# COMPACT_ATOMS: atom_id res chain seq x y z
N MET A 1 0.15 -44.55 21.63
CA MET A 1 1.06 -43.64 22.39
C MET A 1 1.73 -42.64 21.43
N ASN A 2 0.98 -41.71 20.83
CA ASN A 2 1.55 -40.62 20.02
C ASN A 2 1.13 -39.29 20.65
N ARG A 3 2.03 -38.78 21.47
CA ARG A 3 1.83 -37.68 22.42
C ARG A 3 1.63 -36.36 21.66
N LEU A 4 0.53 -35.68 21.96
CA LEU A 4 0.09 -34.40 21.40
C LEU A 4 1.04 -33.21 21.59
N PHE A 5 2.19 -33.38 22.23
CA PHE A 5 3.17 -32.31 22.44
C PHE A 5 4.58 -32.88 22.24
N GLY A 6 5.29 -32.40 21.21
CA GLY A 6 6.70 -32.74 21.01
C GLY A 6 7.14 -33.19 19.62
N LYS A 7 6.31 -33.17 18.57
CA LYS A 7 6.86 -33.23 17.21
C LYS A 7 7.60 -31.92 16.94
N ALA A 8 8.92 -32.00 16.76
CA ALA A 8 9.70 -30.89 16.23
C ALA A 8 9.01 -30.40 14.95
N LYS A 9 8.78 -29.08 14.85
CA LYS A 9 8.27 -28.50 13.59
C LYS A 9 9.17 -29.03 12.46
N PRO A 10 8.61 -29.50 11.33
CA PRO A 10 9.43 -29.88 10.19
C PRO A 10 10.39 -28.72 9.93
N LYS A 11 11.69 -29.02 9.89
CA LYS A 11 12.72 -28.00 9.61
C LYS A 11 12.30 -27.33 8.32
N ALA A 12 11.81 -26.10 8.41
CA ALA A 12 11.53 -25.29 7.23
C ALA A 12 12.82 -25.28 6.40
N PRO A 13 12.71 -25.38 5.06
CA PRO A 13 13.88 -25.26 4.22
C PRO A 13 14.63 -23.98 4.64
N PRO A 14 15.97 -24.04 4.73
CA PRO A 14 16.75 -22.85 5.04
C PRO A 14 16.33 -21.74 4.07
N PRO A 15 16.21 -20.49 4.55
CA PRO A 15 15.75 -19.38 3.71
C PRO A 15 16.59 -19.36 2.43
N SER A 16 15.94 -19.54 1.29
CA SER A 16 16.62 -19.56 0.01
C SER A 16 16.72 -18.14 -0.55
N LEU A 17 17.77 -17.88 -1.32
CA LEU A 17 17.89 -16.61 -2.06
C LEU A 17 16.67 -16.40 -2.98
N THR A 18 16.12 -17.47 -3.53
CA THR A 18 14.91 -17.45 -4.36
C THR A 18 13.68 -16.99 -3.58
N ASP A 19 13.49 -17.45 -2.33
CA ASP A 19 12.39 -16.99 -1.48
C ASP A 19 12.54 -15.50 -1.16
N CYS A 20 13.76 -15.05 -0.84
CA CYS A 20 14.04 -13.64 -0.61
C CYS A 20 13.70 -12.79 -1.85
N ILE A 21 14.14 -13.20 -3.04
CA ILE A 21 13.82 -12.53 -4.31
C ILE A 21 12.30 -12.43 -4.49
N GLY A 22 11.57 -13.55 -4.37
CA GLY A 22 10.11 -13.55 -4.53
C GLY A 22 9.39 -12.64 -3.52
N THR A 23 9.87 -12.55 -2.28
CA THR A 23 9.29 -11.62 -1.30
C THR A 23 9.57 -10.16 -1.64
N VAL A 24 10.76 -9.83 -2.17
CA VAL A 24 11.11 -8.48 -2.58
C VAL A 24 10.28 -8.06 -3.79
N ASP A 25 10.17 -8.90 -4.81
CA ASP A 25 9.38 -8.63 -6.01
C ASP A 25 7.90 -8.40 -5.67
N SER A 26 7.32 -9.25 -4.82
CA SER A 26 5.94 -9.08 -4.35
C SER A 26 5.71 -7.76 -3.60
N ARG A 27 6.69 -7.34 -2.79
CA ARG A 27 6.62 -6.04 -2.10
C ARG A 27 6.77 -4.88 -3.07
N ALA A 28 7.67 -4.96 -4.03
CA ALA A 28 7.85 -3.95 -5.07
C ALA A 28 6.56 -3.76 -5.87
N GLU A 29 5.98 -4.84 -6.40
CA GLU A 29 4.70 -4.79 -7.11
C GLU A 29 3.56 -4.21 -6.26
N SER A 30 3.51 -4.57 -4.97
CA SER A 30 2.48 -4.07 -4.07
C SER A 30 2.61 -2.57 -3.84
N ILE A 31 3.85 -2.07 -3.73
CA ILE A 31 4.15 -0.64 -3.62
C ILE A 31 3.77 0.09 -4.91
N ASP A 32 4.15 -0.43 -6.07
CA ASP A 32 3.84 0.18 -7.37
C ASP A 32 2.32 0.26 -7.62
N LYS A 33 1.59 -0.81 -7.29
CA LYS A 33 0.12 -0.84 -7.35
C LYS A 33 -0.49 0.19 -6.40
N LYS A 34 0.08 0.36 -5.20
CA LYS A 34 -0.39 1.37 -4.22
C LYS A 34 -0.13 2.79 -4.72
N ILE A 35 1.07 3.08 -5.22
CA ILE A 35 1.43 4.40 -5.77
C ILE A 35 0.50 4.75 -6.94
N SER A 36 0.29 3.81 -7.87
CA SER A 36 -0.59 4.00 -9.02
C SER A 36 -2.04 4.34 -8.61
N ARG A 37 -2.56 3.71 -7.55
CA ARG A 37 -3.90 4.02 -7.01
C ARG A 37 -3.95 5.40 -6.39
N LEU A 38 -2.95 5.78 -5.59
CA LEU A 38 -2.87 7.10 -4.97
C LEU A 38 -2.79 8.20 -6.04
N ASP A 39 -2.03 7.97 -7.12
CA ASP A 39 -1.92 8.91 -8.24
C ASP A 39 -3.23 9.09 -8.99
N ALA A 40 -3.95 8.00 -9.27
CA ALA A 40 -5.27 8.08 -9.88
C ALA A 40 -6.26 8.87 -9.00
N GLU A 41 -6.17 8.73 -7.67
CA GLU A 41 -7.01 9.49 -6.73
C GLU A 41 -6.65 10.99 -6.70
N LEU A 42 -5.35 11.32 -6.73
CA LEU A 42 -4.88 12.71 -6.77
C LEU A 42 -5.32 13.44 -8.04
N VAL A 43 -5.32 12.76 -9.20
CA VAL A 43 -5.82 13.33 -10.46
C VAL A 43 -7.31 13.67 -10.33
N LYS A 44 -8.11 12.76 -9.76
CA LYS A 44 -9.55 13.02 -9.52
C LYS A 44 -9.77 14.21 -8.60
N TYR A 45 -9.02 14.32 -7.50
CA TYR A 45 -9.15 15.46 -6.60
C TYR A 45 -8.71 16.77 -7.27
N LYS A 46 -7.66 16.76 -8.09
CA LYS A 46 -7.21 17.93 -8.85
C LYS A 46 -8.33 18.43 -9.78
N ASP A 47 -8.95 17.53 -10.53
CA ASP A 47 -10.04 17.88 -11.46
C ASP A 47 -11.29 18.38 -10.72
N GLN A 48 -11.61 17.74 -9.59
CA GLN A 48 -12.72 18.17 -8.74
C GLN A 48 -12.49 19.58 -8.18
N ILE A 49 -11.30 19.86 -7.62
CA ILE A 49 -10.94 21.18 -7.08
C ILE A 49 -10.99 22.25 -8.18
N LYS A 50 -10.54 21.93 -9.40
CA LYS A 50 -10.57 22.87 -10.53
C LYS A 50 -11.98 23.32 -10.90
N LYS A 51 -12.97 22.42 -10.79
CA LYS A 51 -14.38 22.68 -11.12
C LYS A 51 -15.18 23.31 -9.97
N MET A 52 -14.64 23.32 -8.75
CA MET A 52 -15.33 23.84 -7.58
C MET A 52 -15.08 25.33 -7.36
N ARG A 53 -16.15 26.05 -6.99
CA ARG A 53 -16.07 27.41 -6.45
C ARG A 53 -15.36 27.40 -5.08
N GLU A 54 -14.69 28.50 -4.75
CA GLU A 54 -14.09 28.66 -3.42
C GLU A 54 -15.17 28.60 -2.33
N GLY A 55 -14.88 27.82 -1.28
CA GLY A 55 -15.80 27.62 -0.17
C GLY A 55 -15.48 26.37 0.67
N PRO A 56 -16.28 26.11 1.72
CA PRO A 56 -16.04 25.01 2.66
C PRO A 56 -15.90 23.64 1.97
N ALA A 57 -16.72 23.38 0.95
CA ALA A 57 -16.68 22.13 0.19
C ALA A 57 -15.33 21.93 -0.52
N LYS A 58 -14.77 22.98 -1.15
CA LYS A 58 -13.47 22.90 -1.83
C LYS A 58 -12.33 22.69 -0.84
N ASN A 59 -12.41 23.28 0.35
CA ASN A 59 -11.42 23.10 1.41
C ASN A 59 -11.40 21.66 1.94
N MET A 60 -12.57 21.01 2.07
CA MET A 60 -12.62 19.59 2.42
C MET A 60 -11.93 18.71 1.38
N VAL A 61 -12.14 18.97 0.09
CA VAL A 61 -11.48 18.21 -1.00
C VAL A 61 -9.96 18.45 -1.00
N LYS A 62 -9.52 19.71 -0.79
CA LYS A 62 -8.08 20.03 -0.60
C LYS A 62 -7.48 19.26 0.58
N GLN A 63 -8.18 19.18 1.73
CA GLN A 63 -7.72 18.42 2.89
C GLN A 63 -7.62 16.92 2.60
N LYS A 64 -8.58 16.33 1.88
CA LYS A 64 -8.51 14.93 1.43
C LYS A 64 -7.31 14.70 0.51
N ALA A 65 -7.10 15.56 -0.49
CA ALA A 65 -5.96 15.49 -1.39
C ALA A 65 -4.61 15.58 -0.63
N LEU A 66 -4.51 16.46 0.38
CA LEU A 66 -3.32 16.57 1.22
C LEU A 66 -3.01 15.29 2.01
N ARG A 67 -4.04 14.55 2.46
CA ARG A 67 -3.83 13.25 3.13
C ARG A 67 -3.27 12.22 2.16
N VAL A 68 -3.78 12.17 0.94
CA VAL A 68 -3.29 11.26 -0.12
C VAL A 68 -1.86 11.61 -0.53
N LEU A 69 -1.53 12.91 -0.67
CA LEU A 69 -0.14 13.34 -0.92
C LEU A 69 0.82 12.91 0.20
N LYS A 70 0.40 13.00 1.46
CA LYS A 70 1.20 12.50 2.59
C LYS A 70 1.39 10.98 2.53
N GLN A 71 0.36 10.23 2.14
CA GLN A 71 0.43 8.77 1.96
C GLN A 71 1.32 8.34 0.80
N LYS A 72 1.48 9.17 -0.25
CA LYS A 72 2.41 8.92 -1.36
C LYS A 72 3.86 9.22 -0.99
N ARG A 73 4.09 10.17 -0.07
CA ARG A 73 5.44 10.58 0.37
C ARG A 73 6.04 9.65 1.43
N MET A 74 5.19 9.00 2.24
CA MET A 74 5.60 7.87 3.10
C MET A 74 5.74 6.60 2.27
#